data_AF-Q5NUY5-F1
#
_entry.id   AF-Q5NUY5-F1
#
_cell.length_a   1.000
_cell.length_b   1.000
_cell.length_c   1.000
_cell.angle_alpha   90.00
_cell.angle_beta   90.00
_cell.angle_gamma   90.00
#
_symmetry.space_group_name_H-M   'P 1'
#
loop_
_entity.id
_entity.type
_entity.pdbx_description
1 polymer ?
#
loop_
_entity_poly.entity_id
_entity_poly.type
_entity_poly.pdbx_seq_one_letter_code
_entity_poly.pdbx_strand_id
1 'polypeptide(L)'
;MSLREKLAAKAGNIKVTAEDLEKAAARGPQAPRTAPGQLMHMQGKVERQANEIAQLRAELESARVSGGAVDVPIDQLHEVPGRRRFMPPEKYVELRENLRHNKLVHPVIVCPRPAGGFEIVSGHHRTDAYRELGRDHIRCVLGELSSDEADTGAFYANLMQSDLTDFEKFRKFDELLLRSPDKTQAAIAEQAGVPVSTLSEILSFRNLPPEVLSLLDSRPDLLGSNAGAELARATKDGRGDRVVEAVKLLAEKKIDQQQAVRMTKAEQVKTRPAASTGFKIKAGKATWCDVRIAKKVMRIEFRSEEEAEAAQSAIREHLEGLAKAASEDAKS
;
A
#
# COMPACT_ATOMS: atom_id res chain seq x y z
N MET A 1 39.41 -14.28 -72.76
CA MET A 1 38.30 -14.98 -72.07
C MET A 1 38.13 -14.39 -70.69
N SER A 2 37.21 -13.44 -70.54
CA SER A 2 36.91 -12.79 -69.27
C SER A 2 36.21 -13.78 -68.31
N LEU A 3 36.29 -13.53 -67.00
CA LEU A 3 35.62 -14.35 -65.99
C LEU A 3 34.10 -14.48 -66.26
N ARG A 4 33.52 -13.43 -66.85
CA ARG A 4 32.11 -13.33 -67.22
C ARG A 4 31.73 -14.31 -68.34
N GLU A 5 32.59 -14.46 -69.34
CA GLU A 5 32.38 -15.39 -70.46
C GLU A 5 32.50 -16.86 -70.01
N LYS A 6 33.47 -17.16 -69.11
CA LYS A 6 33.63 -18.50 -68.53
C LYS A 6 32.44 -18.90 -67.66
N LEU A 7 31.85 -17.96 -66.91
CA LEU A 7 30.67 -18.21 -66.09
C LEU A 7 29.39 -18.38 -66.93
N ALA A 8 29.22 -17.58 -67.99
CA ALA A 8 28.10 -17.70 -68.90
C ALA A 8 28.09 -19.04 -69.65
N ALA A 9 29.26 -19.50 -70.13
CA ALA A 9 29.40 -20.81 -70.77
C ALA A 9 29.09 -21.97 -69.81
N LYS A 10 29.40 -21.82 -68.52
CA LYS A 10 29.14 -22.83 -67.49
C LYS A 10 27.66 -22.88 -67.06
N ALA A 11 26.93 -21.78 -67.18
CA ALA A 11 25.49 -21.70 -66.89
C ALA A 11 24.62 -22.20 -68.06
N GLY A 12 25.07 -22.06 -69.31
CA GLY A 12 24.30 -22.46 -70.50
C GLY A 12 24.01 -23.96 -70.66
N ASN A 13 24.73 -24.83 -69.94
CA ASN A 13 24.57 -26.29 -70.01
C ASN A 13 23.73 -26.89 -68.86
N ILE A 14 23.16 -26.07 -67.98
CA ILE A 14 22.35 -26.56 -66.85
C ILE A 14 20.88 -26.64 -67.31
N LYS A 15 20.43 -27.85 -67.67
CA LYS A 15 19.00 -28.11 -67.91
C LYS A 15 18.34 -28.40 -66.56
N VAL A 16 17.45 -27.52 -66.12
CA VAL A 16 16.59 -27.75 -64.95
C VAL A 16 15.51 -28.76 -65.36
N THR A 17 15.45 -29.91 -64.70
CA THR A 17 14.46 -30.95 -64.99
C THR A 17 13.17 -30.74 -64.20
N ALA A 18 12.08 -31.39 -64.61
CA ALA A 18 10.80 -31.35 -63.89
C ALA A 18 10.93 -31.91 -62.45
N GLU A 19 11.76 -32.95 -62.24
CA GLU A 19 12.08 -33.47 -60.91
C GLU A 19 12.84 -32.46 -60.04
N ASP A 20 13.71 -31.63 -60.62
CA ASP A 20 14.43 -30.59 -59.88
C ASP A 20 13.49 -29.48 -59.42
N LEU A 21 12.49 -29.13 -60.24
CA LEU A 21 11.45 -28.17 -59.89
C LEU A 21 10.51 -28.72 -58.80
N GLU A 22 10.12 -29.99 -58.87
CA GLU A 22 9.36 -30.65 -57.81
C GLU A 22 10.14 -30.74 -56.50
N LYS A 23 11.43 -31.10 -56.53
CA LYS A 23 12.29 -31.12 -55.32
C LYS A 23 12.52 -29.73 -54.74
N ALA A 24 12.58 -28.70 -55.58
CA ALA A 24 12.66 -27.32 -55.13
C ALA A 24 11.34 -26.85 -54.49
N ALA A 25 10.20 -27.21 -55.09
CA ALA A 25 8.87 -26.88 -54.55
C ALA A 25 8.56 -27.64 -53.25
N ALA A 26 9.05 -28.88 -53.09
CA ALA A 26 8.90 -29.67 -51.87
C ALA A 26 9.79 -29.18 -50.72
N ARG A 27 10.83 -28.37 -51.00
CA ARG A 27 11.67 -27.75 -49.97
C ARG A 27 11.06 -26.42 -49.57
N GLY A 28 10.30 -26.43 -48.47
CA GLY A 28 9.84 -25.20 -47.81
C GLY A 28 10.99 -24.22 -47.50
N PRO A 29 10.67 -22.94 -47.24
CA PRO A 29 11.67 -21.89 -47.09
C PRO A 29 12.72 -22.25 -46.03
N GLN A 30 13.95 -22.51 -46.47
CA GLN A 30 15.05 -22.87 -45.56
C GLN A 30 15.72 -21.59 -45.04
N ALA A 31 15.91 -21.52 -43.72
CA ALA A 31 16.70 -20.45 -43.13
C ALA A 31 18.12 -20.46 -43.71
N PRO A 32 18.71 -19.29 -44.00
CA PRO A 32 20.06 -19.22 -44.52
C PRO A 32 21.04 -19.89 -43.57
N ARG A 33 21.97 -20.69 -44.12
CA ARG A 33 22.97 -21.44 -43.33
C ARG A 33 24.31 -20.71 -43.19
N THR A 34 24.50 -19.62 -43.91
CA THR A 34 25.73 -18.83 -43.88
C THR A 34 25.65 -17.77 -42.79
N ALA A 35 26.77 -17.51 -42.09
CA ALA A 35 26.79 -16.53 -41.00
C ALA A 35 26.28 -15.12 -41.43
N PRO A 36 26.65 -14.57 -42.61
CA PRO A 36 26.07 -13.30 -43.08
C PRO A 36 24.57 -13.39 -43.40
N GLY A 37 24.11 -14.51 -43.95
CA GLY A 37 22.70 -14.72 -44.28
C GLY A 37 21.84 -14.88 -43.03
N GLN A 38 22.34 -15.56 -41.99
CA GLN A 38 21.68 -15.68 -40.69
C GLN A 38 21.54 -14.31 -40.01
N LEU A 39 22.58 -13.47 -40.08
CA LEU A 39 22.53 -12.10 -39.54
C LEU A 39 21.50 -11.23 -40.27
N MET A 40 21.45 -11.24 -41.60
CA MET A 40 20.43 -10.49 -42.35
C MET A 40 19.01 -10.99 -42.05
N HIS A 41 18.82 -12.31 -41.95
CA HIS A 41 17.51 -12.88 -41.59
C HIS A 41 17.09 -12.50 -40.17
N MET A 42 18.05 -12.41 -39.24
CA MET A 42 17.81 -11.96 -37.87
C MET A 42 17.48 -10.47 -37.84
N GLN A 43 18.24 -9.62 -38.54
CA GLN A 43 17.96 -8.18 -38.66
C GLN A 43 16.56 -7.93 -39.25
N GLY A 44 16.19 -8.63 -40.32
CA GLY A 44 14.85 -8.50 -40.92
C GLY A 44 13.72 -9.07 -40.06
N LYS A 45 14.00 -9.97 -39.10
CA LYS A 45 13.02 -10.37 -38.07
C LYS A 45 12.86 -9.28 -37.01
N VAL A 46 13.97 -8.74 -36.51
CA VAL A 46 13.98 -7.66 -35.51
C VAL A 46 13.25 -6.43 -36.05
N GLU A 47 13.48 -6.06 -37.30
CA GLU A 47 12.85 -4.90 -37.93
C GLU A 47 11.33 -5.09 -38.13
N ARG A 48 10.89 -6.30 -38.53
CA ARG A 48 9.46 -6.62 -38.60
C ARG A 48 8.78 -6.58 -37.23
N GLN A 49 9.43 -7.15 -36.21
CA GLN A 49 8.93 -7.08 -34.84
C GLN A 49 8.87 -5.63 -34.34
N ALA A 50 9.88 -4.82 -34.62
CA ALA A 50 9.90 -3.41 -34.23
C ALA A 50 8.75 -2.62 -34.89
N ASN A 51 8.48 -2.87 -36.17
CA ASN A 51 7.37 -2.25 -36.88
C ASN A 51 6.01 -2.71 -36.34
N GLU A 52 5.85 -4.00 -36.05
CA GLU A 52 4.64 -4.55 -35.44
C GLU A 52 4.38 -3.93 -34.05
N ILE A 53 5.42 -3.81 -33.23
CA ILE A 53 5.35 -3.13 -31.92
C ILE A 53 4.94 -1.66 -32.09
N ALA A 54 5.53 -0.95 -33.07
CA ALA A 54 5.21 0.45 -33.32
C ALA A 54 3.74 0.63 -33.76
N GLN A 55 3.24 -0.30 -34.59
CA GLN A 55 1.86 -0.29 -35.06
C GLN A 55 0.87 -0.59 -33.93
N LEU A 56 1.13 -1.63 -33.12
CA LEU A 56 0.32 -1.96 -31.94
C LEU A 56 0.32 -0.82 -30.91
N ARG A 57 1.44 -0.10 -30.75
CA ARG A 57 1.50 1.11 -29.91
C ARG A 57 0.61 2.22 -30.45
N ALA A 58 0.65 2.48 -31.76
CA ALA A 58 -0.20 3.51 -32.37
C ALA A 58 -1.69 3.15 -32.24
N GLU A 59 -2.04 1.87 -32.42
CA GLU A 59 -3.39 1.36 -32.22
C GLU A 59 -3.83 1.50 -30.75
N LEU A 60 -2.98 1.11 -29.79
CA LEU A 60 -3.28 1.27 -28.35
C LEU A 60 -3.40 2.75 -27.94
N GLU A 61 -2.58 3.64 -28.47
CA GLU A 61 -2.66 5.07 -28.16
C GLU A 61 -3.91 5.71 -28.79
N SER A 62 -4.26 5.34 -30.03
CA SER A 62 -5.52 5.77 -30.64
C SER A 62 -6.76 5.21 -29.93
N ALA A 63 -6.68 3.97 -29.44
CA ALA A 63 -7.68 3.37 -28.60
C ALA A 63 -7.79 4.12 -27.26
N ARG A 64 -6.67 4.53 -26.65
CA ARG A 64 -6.66 5.32 -25.41
C ARG A 64 -7.39 6.67 -25.57
N VAL A 65 -7.14 7.39 -26.65
CA VAL A 65 -7.83 8.67 -26.97
C VAL A 65 -9.34 8.47 -27.18
N SER A 66 -9.76 7.26 -27.59
CA SER A 66 -11.17 6.89 -27.78
C SER A 66 -11.77 6.07 -26.62
N GLY A 67 -11.02 5.86 -25.52
CA GLY A 67 -11.43 4.97 -24.41
C GLY A 67 -11.56 3.49 -24.77
N GLY A 68 -11.03 3.10 -25.94
CA GLY A 68 -11.04 1.75 -26.48
C GLY A 68 -9.97 0.83 -25.88
N ALA A 69 -10.21 -0.46 -26.03
CA ALA A 69 -9.28 -1.53 -25.65
C ALA A 69 -8.98 -2.38 -26.89
N VAL A 70 -7.73 -2.80 -27.05
CA VAL A 70 -7.18 -3.50 -28.23
C VAL A 70 -6.97 -4.98 -27.89
N ASP A 71 -7.22 -5.88 -28.84
CA ASP A 71 -6.93 -7.29 -28.68
C ASP A 71 -5.43 -7.55 -28.94
N VAL A 72 -4.72 -8.02 -27.91
CA VAL A 72 -3.28 -8.28 -27.96
C VAL A 72 -3.05 -9.79 -27.93
N PRO A 73 -2.13 -10.32 -28.77
CA PRO A 73 -1.71 -11.71 -28.72
C PRO A 73 -1.14 -12.10 -27.34
N ILE A 74 -1.58 -13.22 -26.79
CA ILE A 74 -1.18 -13.66 -25.43
C ILE A 74 0.32 -14.01 -25.36
N ASP A 75 0.91 -14.43 -26.48
CA ASP A 75 2.35 -14.71 -26.60
C ASP A 75 3.23 -13.45 -26.49
N GLN A 76 2.66 -12.28 -26.78
CA GLN A 76 3.31 -10.98 -26.60
C GLN A 76 3.13 -10.41 -25.18
N LEU A 77 2.38 -11.09 -24.30
CA LEU A 77 2.16 -10.69 -22.91
C LEU A 77 3.14 -11.38 -21.96
N HIS A 78 3.92 -10.57 -21.26
CA HIS A 78 4.93 -11.00 -20.31
C HIS A 78 4.50 -10.68 -18.87
N GLU A 79 4.71 -11.64 -17.97
CA GLU A 79 4.49 -11.45 -16.54
C GLU A 79 5.78 -10.94 -15.87
N VAL A 80 5.63 -9.95 -14.99
CA VAL A 80 6.73 -9.45 -14.16
C VAL A 80 6.60 -10.04 -12.75
N PRO A 81 7.63 -10.76 -12.25
CA PRO A 81 7.61 -11.32 -10.91
C PRO A 81 7.31 -10.25 -9.85
N GLY A 82 6.33 -10.51 -8.98
CA GLY A 82 5.94 -9.59 -7.90
C GLY A 82 4.73 -8.70 -8.18
N ARG A 83 4.24 -8.60 -9.42
CA ARG A 83 2.98 -7.90 -9.76
C ARG A 83 1.74 -8.77 -9.58
N ARG A 84 1.90 -10.10 -9.55
CA ARG A 84 0.80 -11.06 -9.38
C ARG A 84 0.23 -11.01 -7.97
N ARG A 85 -1.08 -10.75 -7.87
CA ARG A 85 -1.82 -10.86 -6.62
C ARG A 85 -2.16 -12.30 -6.28
N PHE A 86 -2.15 -12.63 -5.01
CA PHE A 86 -2.70 -13.90 -4.53
C PHE A 86 -4.20 -13.98 -4.85
N MET A 87 -4.64 -15.11 -5.36
CA MET A 87 -6.05 -15.43 -5.53
C MET A 87 -6.29 -16.86 -5.07
N PRO A 88 -7.29 -17.10 -4.20
CA PRO A 88 -7.66 -18.45 -3.78
C PRO A 88 -8.01 -19.35 -4.99
N PRO A 89 -7.64 -20.64 -4.96
CA PRO A 89 -7.92 -21.57 -6.05
C PRO A 89 -9.40 -21.64 -6.45
N GLU A 90 -10.31 -21.57 -5.48
CA GLU A 90 -11.75 -21.65 -5.71
C GLU A 90 -12.25 -20.47 -6.54
N LYS A 91 -11.80 -19.25 -6.21
CA LYS A 91 -12.11 -18.03 -6.96
C LYS A 91 -11.52 -18.05 -8.37
N TYR A 92 -10.36 -18.67 -8.54
CA TYR A 92 -9.76 -18.83 -9.87
C TYR A 92 -10.59 -19.76 -10.76
N VAL A 93 -11.08 -20.88 -10.23
CA VAL A 93 -11.95 -21.81 -10.96
C VAL A 93 -13.25 -21.10 -11.40
N GLU A 94 -13.88 -20.34 -10.51
CA GLU A 94 -15.08 -19.54 -10.85
C GLU A 94 -14.80 -18.52 -11.95
N LEU A 95 -13.67 -17.79 -11.86
CA LEU A 95 -13.26 -16.84 -12.88
C LEU A 95 -13.08 -17.53 -14.24
N ARG A 96 -12.40 -18.68 -14.28
CA ARG A 96 -12.16 -19.42 -15.51
C ARG A 96 -13.46 -19.91 -16.14
N GLU A 97 -14.37 -20.49 -15.35
CA GLU A 97 -15.68 -20.93 -15.87
C GLU A 97 -16.53 -19.75 -16.34
N ASN A 98 -16.45 -18.60 -15.69
CA ASN A 98 -17.10 -17.38 -16.16
C ASN A 98 -16.55 -16.93 -17.53
N LEU A 99 -15.22 -16.86 -17.68
CA LEU A 99 -14.54 -16.45 -18.92
C LEU A 99 -14.69 -17.47 -20.06
N ARG A 100 -14.99 -18.74 -19.73
CA ARG A 100 -15.34 -19.76 -20.71
C ARG A 100 -16.64 -19.43 -21.44
N HIS A 101 -17.65 -18.95 -20.71
CA HIS A 101 -18.99 -18.69 -21.25
C HIS A 101 -19.23 -17.23 -21.62
N ASN A 102 -18.44 -16.29 -21.07
CA ASN A 102 -18.61 -14.85 -21.27
C ASN A 102 -17.38 -14.22 -21.93
N LYS A 103 -17.60 -13.08 -22.60
CA LYS A 103 -16.50 -12.23 -23.07
C LYS A 103 -15.90 -11.46 -21.90
N LEU A 104 -14.62 -11.12 -22.02
CA LEU A 104 -13.95 -10.28 -21.05
C LEU A 104 -14.55 -8.87 -21.04
N VAL A 105 -15.24 -8.52 -19.96
CA VAL A 105 -15.86 -7.20 -19.75
C VAL A 105 -14.81 -6.17 -19.38
N HIS A 106 -13.95 -6.49 -18.41
CA HIS A 106 -12.89 -5.62 -17.94
C HIS A 106 -11.58 -5.98 -18.64
N PRO A 107 -10.98 -5.08 -19.42
CA PRO A 107 -9.73 -5.36 -20.13
C PRO A 107 -8.53 -5.52 -19.16
N VAL A 108 -7.48 -6.18 -19.63
CA VAL A 108 -6.19 -6.32 -18.95
C VAL A 108 -5.39 -5.03 -19.11
N ILE A 109 -4.74 -4.56 -18.06
CA ILE A 109 -3.90 -3.36 -18.14
C ILE A 109 -2.48 -3.81 -18.42
N VAL A 110 -1.87 -3.26 -19.47
CA VAL A 110 -0.52 -3.61 -19.91
C VAL A 110 0.34 -2.37 -20.11
N CYS A 111 1.65 -2.51 -19.96
CA CYS A 111 2.63 -1.48 -20.28
C CYS A 111 3.63 -1.98 -21.34
N PRO A 112 4.10 -1.12 -22.26
CA PRO A 112 5.01 -1.53 -23.32
C PRO A 112 6.40 -1.87 -22.77
N ARG A 113 7.02 -2.91 -23.32
CA ARG A 113 8.35 -3.37 -22.89
C ARG A 113 9.46 -2.87 -23.82
N PRO A 114 10.67 -2.51 -23.32
CA PRO A 114 11.79 -2.09 -24.17
C PRO A 114 12.29 -3.16 -25.15
N ALA A 115 12.25 -4.43 -24.72
CA ALA A 115 12.67 -5.59 -25.52
C ALA A 115 11.55 -6.14 -26.43
N GLY A 116 10.43 -5.42 -26.56
CA GLY A 116 9.27 -5.82 -27.35
C GLY A 116 8.19 -6.56 -26.56
N GLY A 117 6.97 -6.52 -27.09
CA GLY A 117 5.76 -7.01 -26.42
C GLY A 117 5.25 -6.07 -25.32
N PHE A 118 4.43 -6.62 -24.42
CA PHE A 118 3.81 -5.89 -23.31
C PHE A 118 3.96 -6.64 -21.99
N GLU A 119 4.16 -5.90 -20.92
CA GLU A 119 4.18 -6.41 -19.54
C GLU A 119 2.79 -6.25 -18.91
N ILE A 120 2.32 -7.28 -18.23
CA ILE A 120 1.03 -7.26 -17.55
C ILE A 120 1.16 -6.41 -16.27
N VAL A 121 0.35 -5.37 -16.16
CA VAL A 121 0.25 -4.54 -14.95
C VAL A 121 -0.86 -5.07 -14.05
N SER A 122 -2.03 -5.36 -14.64
CA SER A 122 -3.19 -5.88 -13.91
C SER A 122 -4.00 -6.83 -14.78
N GLY A 123 -4.46 -7.94 -14.18
CA GLY A 123 -5.23 -8.96 -14.89
C GLY A 123 -4.51 -10.28 -15.13
N HIS A 124 -3.39 -10.55 -14.45
CA HIS A 124 -2.63 -11.82 -14.51
C HIS A 124 -3.52 -13.06 -14.58
N HIS A 125 -4.46 -13.23 -13.64
CA HIS A 125 -5.36 -14.40 -13.60
C HIS A 125 -6.31 -14.51 -14.79
N ARG A 126 -6.69 -13.38 -15.41
CA ARG A 126 -7.51 -13.37 -16.64
C ARG A 126 -6.68 -13.84 -17.82
N THR A 127 -5.42 -13.39 -17.91
CA THR A 127 -4.47 -13.83 -18.93
C THR A 127 -4.19 -15.33 -18.80
N ASP A 128 -4.02 -15.83 -17.57
CA ASP A 128 -3.82 -17.26 -17.30
C ASP A 128 -5.05 -18.08 -17.72
N ALA A 129 -6.25 -17.64 -17.32
CA ALA A 129 -7.48 -18.32 -17.71
C ALA A 129 -7.67 -18.35 -19.23
N TYR A 130 -7.34 -17.26 -19.94
CA TYR A 130 -7.38 -17.23 -21.39
C TYR A 130 -6.36 -18.18 -22.03
N ARG A 131 -5.16 -18.28 -21.46
CA ARG A 131 -4.11 -19.20 -21.89
C ARG A 131 -4.55 -20.66 -21.69
N GLU A 132 -5.15 -20.99 -20.55
CA GLU A 132 -5.71 -22.32 -20.27
C GLU A 132 -6.89 -22.67 -21.19
N LEU A 133 -7.71 -21.68 -21.56
CA LEU A 133 -8.85 -21.84 -22.46
C LEU A 133 -8.44 -21.90 -23.95
N GLY A 134 -7.14 -21.78 -24.27
CA GLY A 134 -6.62 -21.85 -25.63
C GLY A 134 -7.05 -20.66 -26.51
N ARG A 135 -7.25 -19.47 -25.93
CA ARG A 135 -7.53 -18.25 -26.69
C ARG A 135 -6.24 -17.59 -27.14
N ASP A 136 -6.18 -17.12 -28.38
CA ASP A 136 -4.96 -16.51 -28.92
C ASP A 136 -4.77 -15.05 -28.52
N HIS A 137 -5.88 -14.32 -28.31
CA HIS A 137 -5.87 -12.88 -28.06
C HIS A 137 -6.71 -12.52 -26.84
N ILE A 138 -6.29 -11.46 -26.14
CA ILE A 138 -6.98 -10.91 -24.96
C ILE A 138 -7.07 -9.39 -25.05
N ARG A 139 -8.20 -8.85 -24.60
CA ARG A 139 -8.50 -7.42 -24.66
C ARG A 139 -7.70 -6.66 -23.61
N CYS A 140 -6.88 -5.72 -24.07
CA CYS A 140 -5.93 -4.96 -23.26
C CYS A 140 -6.09 -3.44 -23.42
N VAL A 141 -5.70 -2.69 -22.39
CA VAL A 141 -5.59 -1.23 -22.39
C VAL A 141 -4.19 -0.84 -21.95
N LEU A 142 -3.64 0.20 -22.57
CA LEU A 142 -2.33 0.74 -22.20
C LEU A 142 -2.43 1.50 -20.88
N GLY A 143 -1.65 1.08 -19.88
CA GLY A 143 -1.56 1.77 -18.60
C GLY A 143 -0.88 3.14 -18.74
N GLU A 144 -1.28 4.10 -17.90
CA GLU A 144 -0.70 5.45 -17.87
C GLU A 144 0.64 5.53 -17.13
N LEU A 145 0.98 4.47 -16.42
CA LEU A 145 2.17 4.37 -15.57
C LEU A 145 3.35 3.89 -16.39
N SER A 146 4.52 4.48 -16.15
CA SER A 146 5.79 3.89 -16.59
C SER A 146 5.97 2.50 -15.96
N SER A 147 6.78 1.61 -16.56
CA SER A 147 6.96 0.26 -16.01
C SER A 147 7.45 0.30 -14.54
N ASP A 148 8.34 1.24 -14.22
CA ASP A 148 8.85 1.46 -12.86
C ASP A 148 7.76 1.93 -11.86
N GLU A 149 6.87 2.83 -12.28
CA GLU A 149 5.75 3.28 -11.45
C GLU A 149 4.71 2.17 -11.26
N ALA A 150 4.46 1.37 -12.31
CA ALA A 150 3.59 0.21 -12.25
C ALA A 150 4.14 -0.86 -11.31
N ASP A 151 5.45 -1.13 -11.34
CA ASP A 151 6.14 -2.02 -10.40
C ASP A 151 6.01 -1.53 -8.96
N THR A 152 6.32 -0.25 -8.75
CA THR A 152 6.28 0.36 -7.42
C THR A 152 4.86 0.34 -6.85
N GLY A 153 3.86 0.72 -7.64
CA GLY A 153 2.46 0.70 -7.24
C GLY A 153 1.95 -0.72 -6.98
N ALA A 154 2.31 -1.69 -7.82
CA ALA A 154 1.95 -3.09 -7.61
C ALA A 154 2.57 -3.65 -6.34
N PHE A 155 3.84 -3.34 -6.08
CA PHE A 155 4.53 -3.72 -4.84
C PHE A 155 3.78 -3.22 -3.61
N TYR A 156 3.48 -1.92 -3.53
CA TYR A 156 2.78 -1.37 -2.37
C TYR A 156 1.34 -1.86 -2.24
N ALA A 157 0.62 -2.02 -3.35
CA ALA A 157 -0.74 -2.53 -3.31
C ALA A 157 -0.80 -4.00 -2.84
N ASN A 158 0.19 -4.81 -3.22
CA ASN A 158 0.32 -6.19 -2.74
C ASN A 158 0.74 -6.22 -1.26
N LEU A 159 1.62 -5.29 -0.86
CA LEU A 159 2.04 -5.13 0.53
C LEU A 159 0.87 -4.73 1.44
N MET A 160 -0.01 -3.85 0.98
CA MET A 160 -1.16 -3.38 1.75
C MET A 160 -2.40 -4.28 1.65
N GLN A 161 -2.29 -5.48 1.06
CA GLN A 161 -3.38 -6.44 0.99
C GLN A 161 -3.83 -6.89 2.38
N SER A 162 -5.12 -7.19 2.53
CA SER A 162 -5.74 -7.64 3.79
C SER A 162 -5.17 -8.94 4.35
N ASP A 163 -4.59 -9.77 3.47
CA ASP A 163 -4.13 -11.12 3.82
C ASP A 163 -2.77 -11.09 4.55
N LEU A 164 -2.01 -9.99 4.43
CA LEU A 164 -0.79 -9.79 5.20
C LEU A 164 -1.13 -9.18 6.56
N THR A 165 -0.56 -9.78 7.61
CA THR A 165 -0.62 -9.22 8.96
C THR A 165 0.17 -7.91 9.03
N ASP A 166 -0.16 -7.06 10.00
CA ASP A 166 0.54 -5.77 10.16
C ASP A 166 2.03 -5.95 10.50
N PHE A 167 2.38 -7.06 11.16
CA PHE A 167 3.77 -7.41 11.44
C PHE A 167 4.54 -7.84 10.18
N GLU A 168 3.92 -8.60 9.27
CA GLU A 168 4.53 -8.95 7.98
C GLU A 168 4.70 -7.70 7.09
N LYS A 169 3.72 -6.79 7.10
CA LYS A 169 3.85 -5.49 6.44
C LYS A 169 5.02 -4.72 7.00
N PHE A 170 5.15 -4.68 8.33
CA PHE A 170 6.29 -4.08 9.01
C PHE A 170 7.61 -4.64 8.49
N ARG A 171 7.80 -5.96 8.47
CA ARG A 171 9.06 -6.57 8.00
C ARG A 171 9.45 -6.12 6.59
N LYS A 172 8.48 -6.05 5.67
CA LYS A 172 8.71 -5.61 4.28
C LYS A 172 8.99 -4.12 4.17
N PHE A 173 8.27 -3.27 4.92
CA PHE A 173 8.57 -1.83 4.97
C PHE A 173 9.94 -1.55 5.63
N ASP A 174 10.31 -2.34 6.63
CA ASP A 174 11.59 -2.26 7.34
C ASP A 174 12.76 -2.57 6.39
N GLU A 175 12.64 -3.65 5.61
CA GLU A 175 13.60 -4.03 4.57
C GLU A 175 13.70 -2.95 3.47
N LEU A 176 12.56 -2.42 3.01
CA LEU A 176 12.52 -1.37 1.99
C LEU A 176 13.27 -0.12 2.46
N LEU A 177 13.03 0.33 3.69
CA LEU A 177 13.73 1.47 4.29
C LEU A 177 15.24 1.23 4.41
N LEU A 178 15.65 0.01 4.74
CA LEU A 178 17.07 -0.35 4.84
C LEU A 178 17.76 -0.30 3.47
N ARG A 179 17.04 -0.68 2.40
CA ARG A 179 17.54 -0.68 1.03
C ARG A 179 17.44 0.68 0.33
N SER A 180 16.61 1.58 0.83
CA SER A 180 16.36 2.91 0.28
C SER A 180 16.54 4.00 1.34
N PRO A 181 17.77 4.23 1.82
CA PRO A 181 18.05 5.19 2.89
C PRO A 181 17.69 6.64 2.51
N ASP A 182 17.63 6.95 1.21
CA ASP A 182 17.29 8.28 0.69
C ASP A 182 15.77 8.57 0.73
N LYS A 183 14.92 7.56 0.96
CA LYS A 183 13.47 7.72 0.99
C LYS A 183 12.97 8.04 2.39
N THR A 184 12.18 9.12 2.50
CA THR A 184 11.49 9.45 3.75
C THR A 184 10.24 8.58 3.94
N GLN A 185 9.80 8.42 5.19
CA GLN A 185 8.53 7.73 5.48
C GLN A 185 7.34 8.42 4.78
N ALA A 186 7.35 9.75 4.68
CA ALA A 186 6.32 10.49 3.98
C ALA A 186 6.25 10.11 2.49
N ALA A 187 7.40 10.04 1.81
CA ALA A 187 7.46 9.63 0.41
C ALA A 187 6.99 8.17 0.20
N ILE A 188 7.36 7.27 1.12
CA ILE A 188 6.90 5.87 1.05
C ILE A 188 5.38 5.77 1.28
N ALA A 189 4.84 6.52 2.25
CA ALA A 189 3.41 6.54 2.53
C ALA A 189 2.60 7.09 1.33
N GLU A 190 3.10 8.16 0.70
CA GLU A 190 2.53 8.72 -0.52
C GLU A 190 2.53 7.69 -1.66
N GLN A 191 3.67 7.05 -1.93
CA GLN A 191 3.77 6.01 -2.95
C GLN A 191 2.89 4.79 -2.65
N ALA A 192 2.70 4.46 -1.38
CA ALA A 192 1.85 3.37 -0.94
C ALA A 192 0.35 3.72 -0.89
N GLY A 193 -0.01 4.99 -1.07
CA GLY A 193 -1.40 5.46 -1.03
C GLY A 193 -2.03 5.36 0.37
N VAL A 194 -1.23 5.50 1.43
CA VAL A 194 -1.69 5.37 2.83
C VAL A 194 -1.34 6.62 3.64
N PRO A 195 -2.10 6.94 4.70
CA PRO A 195 -1.72 8.00 5.62
C PRO A 195 -0.35 7.72 6.25
N VAL A 196 0.47 8.77 6.41
CA VAL A 196 1.79 8.69 7.08
C VAL A 196 1.67 8.12 8.49
N SER A 197 0.55 8.38 9.18
CA SER A 197 0.25 7.81 10.51
C SER A 197 0.16 6.28 10.46
N THR A 198 -0.48 5.70 9.45
CA THR A 198 -0.62 4.25 9.28
C THR A 198 0.74 3.60 9.08
N LEU A 199 1.58 4.19 8.20
CA LEU A 199 2.93 3.70 8.00
C LEU A 199 3.77 3.83 9.28
N SER A 200 3.61 4.92 10.03
CA SER A 200 4.30 5.13 11.32
C SER A 200 3.90 4.09 12.36
N GLU A 201 2.63 3.73 12.44
CA GLU A 201 2.12 2.67 13.32
C GLU A 201 2.68 1.30 12.93
N ILE A 202 2.72 0.97 11.64
CA ILE A 202 3.33 -0.27 11.17
C ILE A 202 4.84 -0.27 11.44
N LEU A 203 5.56 0.84 11.25
CA LEU A 203 6.99 0.91 11.54
C LEU A 203 7.31 0.92 13.04
N SER A 204 6.31 1.18 13.90
CA SER A 204 6.50 1.23 15.34
C SER A 204 6.95 -0.10 15.94
N PHE A 205 6.59 -1.23 15.30
CA PHE A 205 7.00 -2.58 15.70
C PHE A 205 8.51 -2.71 15.88
N ARG A 206 9.32 -1.94 15.12
CA ARG A 206 10.80 -1.87 15.28
C ARG A 206 11.25 -1.58 16.71
N ASN A 207 10.44 -0.87 17.49
CA ASN A 207 10.79 -0.46 18.85
C ASN A 207 10.25 -1.41 19.93
N LEU A 208 9.68 -2.55 19.56
CA LEU A 208 9.27 -3.58 20.51
C LEU A 208 10.50 -4.34 21.05
N PRO A 209 10.40 -4.92 22.25
CA PRO A 209 11.47 -5.74 22.81
C PRO A 209 11.83 -6.93 21.90
N PRO A 210 13.10 -7.36 21.82
CA PRO A 210 13.53 -8.48 20.99
C PRO A 210 12.74 -9.78 21.24
N GLU A 211 12.33 -10.04 22.48
CA GLU A 211 11.52 -11.19 22.85
C GLU A 211 10.13 -11.15 22.21
N VAL A 212 9.55 -9.94 22.12
CA VAL A 212 8.24 -9.73 21.47
C VAL A 212 8.37 -9.89 19.96
N LEU A 213 9.43 -9.34 19.35
CA LEU A 213 9.70 -9.51 17.93
C LEU A 213 9.86 -10.99 17.56
N SER A 214 10.61 -11.75 18.36
CA SER A 214 10.81 -13.20 18.16
C SER A 214 9.49 -13.99 18.26
N LEU A 215 8.60 -13.57 19.16
CA LEU A 215 7.28 -14.17 19.30
C LEU A 215 6.37 -13.84 18.09
N LEU A 216 6.43 -12.62 17.59
CA LEU A 216 5.70 -12.18 16.39
C LEU A 216 6.22 -12.85 15.11
N ASP A 217 7.50 -13.19 15.03
CA ASP A 217 8.04 -14.00 13.91
C ASP A 217 7.38 -15.38 13.83
N SER A 218 7.01 -15.96 14.98
CA SER A 218 6.30 -17.25 15.04
C SER A 218 4.78 -17.11 14.93
N ARG A 219 4.23 -15.97 15.36
CA ARG A 219 2.78 -15.67 15.37
C ARG A 219 2.53 -14.22 14.93
N PRO A 220 2.56 -13.96 13.63
CA PRO A 220 2.53 -12.59 13.09
C PRO A 220 1.15 -11.92 13.23
N ASP A 221 0.10 -12.70 13.46
CA ASP A 221 -1.29 -12.26 13.66
C ASP A 221 -1.60 -11.81 15.09
N LEU A 222 -0.64 -11.95 16.03
CA LEU A 222 -0.88 -11.70 17.45
C LEU A 222 -1.20 -10.24 17.77
N LEU A 223 -0.61 -9.30 17.03
CA LEU A 223 -0.73 -7.85 17.26
C LEU A 223 -1.07 -7.11 15.96
N GLY A 224 -2.06 -6.22 16.03
CA GLY A 224 -2.31 -5.22 14.99
C GLY A 224 -1.44 -3.96 15.18
N SER A 225 -1.37 -3.12 14.13
CA SER A 225 -0.53 -1.91 14.11
C SER A 225 -0.77 -0.95 15.29
N ASN A 226 -2.04 -0.74 15.65
CA ASN A 226 -2.42 0.17 16.74
C ASN A 226 -1.91 -0.32 18.10
N ALA A 227 -2.19 -1.59 18.45
CA ALA A 227 -1.69 -2.18 19.69
C ALA A 227 -0.16 -2.24 19.71
N GLY A 228 0.45 -2.62 18.58
CA GLY A 228 1.91 -2.59 18.39
C GLY A 228 2.51 -1.22 18.68
N ALA A 229 1.89 -0.14 18.17
CA ALA A 229 2.34 1.23 18.38
C ALA A 229 2.26 1.69 19.83
N GLU A 230 1.18 1.36 20.54
CA GLU A 230 1.07 1.68 21.96
C GLU A 230 2.09 0.91 22.81
N LEU A 231 2.33 -0.36 22.52
CA LEU A 231 3.32 -1.20 23.20
C LEU A 231 4.76 -0.76 22.89
N ALA A 232 5.04 -0.37 21.64
CA ALA A 232 6.31 0.20 21.22
C ALA A 232 6.61 1.51 21.97
N ARG A 233 5.59 2.37 22.14
CA ARG A 233 5.70 3.57 22.96
C ARG A 233 5.99 3.24 24.43
N ALA A 234 5.27 2.28 25.00
CA ALA A 234 5.53 1.84 26.38
C ALA A 234 6.96 1.31 26.56
N THR A 235 7.51 0.63 25.55
CA THR A 235 8.90 0.17 25.53
C THR A 235 9.88 1.34 25.58
N LYS A 236 9.68 2.38 24.74
CA LYS A 236 10.49 3.61 24.77
C LYS A 236 10.41 4.34 26.11
N ASP A 237 9.27 4.28 26.78
CA ASP A 237 9.07 4.86 28.12
C ASP A 237 9.68 4.01 29.24
N GLY A 238 10.57 3.04 28.93
CA GLY A 238 11.28 2.20 29.90
C GLY A 238 10.44 1.06 30.49
N ARG A 239 9.29 0.72 29.89
CA ARG A 239 8.38 -0.33 30.37
C ARG A 239 8.45 -1.61 29.54
N GLY A 240 9.62 -1.91 28.98
CA GLY A 240 9.86 -3.08 28.12
C GLY A 240 9.45 -4.40 28.77
N ASP A 241 9.79 -4.61 30.04
CA ASP A 241 9.47 -5.86 30.75
C ASP A 241 7.96 -6.11 30.85
N ARG A 242 7.18 -5.05 31.12
CA ARG A 242 5.71 -5.12 31.14
C ARG A 242 5.13 -5.41 29.77
N VAL A 243 5.75 -4.88 28.72
CA VAL A 243 5.35 -5.17 27.33
C VAL A 243 5.58 -6.64 27.01
N VAL A 244 6.73 -7.20 27.38
CA VAL A 244 7.02 -8.63 27.19
C VAL A 244 6.00 -9.51 27.93
N GLU A 245 5.71 -9.20 29.19
CA GLU A 245 4.72 -9.94 30.00
C GLU A 245 3.32 -9.86 29.40
N ALA A 246 2.87 -8.65 29.03
CA ALA A 246 1.55 -8.44 28.43
C ALA A 246 1.39 -9.21 27.11
N VAL A 247 2.41 -9.19 26.24
CA VAL A 247 2.34 -9.92 24.97
C VAL A 247 2.37 -11.43 25.19
N LYS A 248 3.11 -11.95 26.19
CA LYS A 248 3.08 -13.38 26.54
C LYS A 248 1.68 -13.82 27.00
N LEU A 249 1.02 -13.03 27.85
CA LEU A 249 -0.35 -13.32 28.30
C LEU A 249 -1.37 -13.27 27.14
N LEU A 250 -1.20 -12.33 26.22
CA LEU A 250 -1.98 -12.25 24.98
C LEU A 250 -1.78 -13.50 24.12
N ALA A 251 -0.52 -13.94 24.01
CA ALA A 251 -0.13 -15.16 23.33
C ALA A 251 -0.77 -16.42 23.94
N GLU A 252 -0.98 -16.45 25.25
CA GLU A 252 -1.69 -17.51 25.96
C GLU A 252 -3.22 -17.38 25.89
N LYS A 253 -3.73 -16.39 25.15
CA LYS A 253 -5.17 -16.05 25.04
C LYS A 253 -5.83 -15.75 26.39
N LYS A 254 -5.05 -15.33 27.39
CA LYS A 254 -5.55 -14.95 28.72
C LYS A 254 -6.13 -13.54 28.74
N ILE A 255 -5.65 -12.68 27.84
CA ILE A 255 -6.07 -11.29 27.72
C ILE A 255 -6.23 -10.92 26.24
N ASP A 256 -6.97 -9.84 25.96
CA ASP A 256 -7.07 -9.23 24.64
C ASP A 256 -6.01 -8.14 24.40
N GLN A 257 -5.91 -7.63 23.17
CA GLN A 257 -4.93 -6.60 22.81
C GLN A 257 -5.13 -5.28 23.59
N GLN A 258 -6.37 -4.91 23.91
CA GLN A 258 -6.65 -3.68 24.66
C GLN A 258 -6.21 -3.83 26.13
N GLN A 259 -6.42 -5.00 26.71
CA GLN A 259 -5.97 -5.34 28.05
C GLN A 259 -4.44 -5.38 28.12
N ALA A 260 -3.77 -5.99 27.14
CA ALA A 260 -2.31 -5.99 27.04
C ALA A 260 -1.74 -4.56 27.04
N VAL A 261 -2.33 -3.68 26.23
CA VAL A 261 -1.97 -2.25 26.19
C VAL A 261 -2.23 -1.55 27.54
N ARG A 262 -3.35 -1.84 28.21
CA ARG A 262 -3.67 -1.25 29.52
C ARG A 262 -2.68 -1.69 30.60
N MET A 263 -2.21 -2.94 30.59
CA MET A 263 -1.22 -3.44 31.55
C MET A 263 0.13 -2.72 31.43
N THR A 264 0.47 -2.24 30.24
CA THR A 264 1.71 -1.50 30.05
C THR A 264 1.58 -0.04 30.46
N LYS A 265 0.37 0.56 30.38
CA LYS A 265 0.09 1.92 30.89
C LYS A 265 0.42 1.99 32.38
N ALA A 266 1.20 2.99 32.78
CA ALA A 266 1.42 3.25 34.19
C ALA A 266 0.05 3.40 34.87
N GLU A 267 -0.15 2.77 36.02
CA GLU A 267 -1.23 3.15 36.91
C GLU A 267 -1.12 4.66 37.08
N GLN A 268 -2.08 5.39 36.53
CA GLN A 268 -2.32 6.73 37.01
C GLN A 268 -2.69 6.53 38.47
N VAL A 269 -1.73 6.73 39.37
CA VAL A 269 -2.04 7.14 40.72
C VAL A 269 -2.82 8.43 40.52
N LYS A 270 -4.15 8.32 40.42
CA LYS A 270 -5.06 9.46 40.50
C LYS A 270 -4.80 10.03 41.88
N THR A 271 -3.88 10.99 41.98
CA THR A 271 -3.81 11.87 43.13
C THR A 271 -5.14 12.60 43.14
N ARG A 272 -6.09 12.07 43.88
CA ARG A 272 -7.40 12.67 44.11
C ARG A 272 -7.10 14.09 44.58
N PRO A 273 -7.43 15.16 43.83
CA PRO A 273 -7.17 16.50 44.31
C PRO A 273 -7.85 16.64 45.68
N ALA A 274 -7.15 17.27 46.63
CA ALA A 274 -7.59 17.40 48.01
C ALA A 274 -9.07 17.79 48.06
N ALA A 275 -9.84 17.10 48.91
CA ALA A 275 -11.29 17.23 48.98
C ALA A 275 -11.67 18.72 49.06
N SER A 276 -12.37 19.21 48.04
CA SER A 276 -12.94 20.56 48.06
C SER A 276 -14.01 20.59 49.16
N THR A 277 -13.79 21.39 50.20
CA THR A 277 -14.83 21.73 51.17
C THR A 277 -15.74 22.76 50.56
N GLY A 278 -17.04 22.53 50.60
CA GLY A 278 -18.05 23.42 50.06
C GLY A 278 -19.37 23.29 50.81
N PHE A 279 -20.23 24.30 50.67
CA PHE A 279 -21.56 24.31 51.27
C PHE A 279 -22.58 24.91 50.31
N LYS A 280 -23.85 24.53 50.49
CA LYS A 280 -24.96 24.96 49.64
C LYS A 280 -25.82 25.95 50.40
N ILE A 281 -26.04 27.13 49.83
CA ILE A 281 -26.98 28.12 50.35
C ILE A 281 -28.34 27.83 49.71
N LYS A 282 -29.41 27.78 50.51
CA LYS A 282 -30.77 27.49 50.04
C LYS A 282 -31.68 28.70 50.23
N ALA A 283 -32.54 28.95 49.26
CA ALA A 283 -33.67 29.86 49.36
C ALA A 283 -34.95 29.00 49.33
N GLY A 284 -35.56 28.78 50.49
CA GLY A 284 -36.68 27.84 50.65
C GLY A 284 -36.27 26.39 50.35
N LYS A 285 -37.00 25.72 49.45
CA LYS A 285 -36.71 24.33 49.03
C LYS A 285 -35.63 24.21 47.94
N ALA A 286 -35.24 25.32 47.33
CA ALA A 286 -34.28 25.35 46.23
C ALA A 286 -32.86 25.69 46.73
N THR A 287 -31.84 25.05 46.16
CA THR A 287 -30.45 25.51 46.32
C THR A 287 -30.28 26.79 45.52
N TRP A 288 -29.93 27.86 46.21
CA TRP A 288 -29.73 29.19 45.64
C TRP A 288 -28.33 29.34 45.05
N CYS A 289 -27.29 28.91 45.78
CA CYS A 289 -25.93 28.80 45.23
C CYS A 289 -25.11 27.65 45.85
N ASP A 290 -24.19 27.10 45.08
CA ASP A 290 -23.18 26.12 45.51
C ASP A 290 -21.83 26.82 45.65
N VAL A 291 -21.25 26.82 46.85
CA VAL A 291 -19.96 27.43 47.13
C VAL A 291 -18.93 26.32 47.30
N ARG A 292 -17.92 26.28 46.43
CA ARG A 292 -16.78 25.36 46.52
C ARG A 292 -15.51 26.12 46.84
N ILE A 293 -14.81 25.67 47.87
CA ILE A 293 -13.57 26.27 48.33
C ILE A 293 -12.44 25.25 48.12
N ALA A 294 -11.41 25.66 47.40
CA ALA A 294 -10.21 24.89 47.18
C ALA A 294 -8.98 25.79 47.33
N LYS A 295 -8.21 25.60 48.41
CA LYS A 295 -7.02 26.41 48.76
C LYS A 295 -7.34 27.91 48.76
N LYS A 296 -6.85 28.67 47.76
CA LYS A 296 -7.03 30.13 47.62
C LYS A 296 -8.15 30.51 46.64
N VAL A 297 -8.91 29.53 46.14
CA VAL A 297 -9.95 29.72 45.13
C VAL A 297 -11.31 29.42 45.74
N MET A 298 -12.21 30.40 45.69
CA MET A 298 -13.63 30.24 45.99
C MET A 298 -14.42 30.33 44.68
N ARG A 299 -15.18 29.28 44.36
CA ARG A 299 -16.09 29.25 43.21
C ARG A 299 -17.52 29.23 43.73
N ILE A 300 -18.32 30.20 43.30
CA ILE A 300 -19.76 30.26 43.61
C ILE A 300 -20.52 30.02 42.32
N GLU A 301 -21.43 29.06 42.34
CA GLU A 301 -22.27 28.69 41.21
C GLU A 301 -23.73 29.03 41.52
N PHE A 302 -24.30 29.97 40.73
CA PHE A 302 -25.68 30.44 40.86
C PHE A 302 -26.57 29.79 39.80
N ARG A 303 -27.88 29.75 40.05
CA ARG A 303 -28.85 29.18 39.11
C ARG A 303 -29.36 30.17 38.07
N SER A 304 -29.40 31.45 38.41
CA SER A 304 -29.83 32.53 37.52
C SER A 304 -28.69 33.52 37.31
N GLU A 305 -28.63 34.07 36.10
CA GLU A 305 -27.67 35.11 35.71
C GLU A 305 -27.92 36.43 36.46
N GLU A 306 -29.19 36.79 36.67
CA GLU A 306 -29.59 37.98 37.44
C GLU A 306 -29.13 37.91 38.91
N GLU A 307 -29.26 36.73 39.54
CA GLU A 307 -28.81 36.49 40.90
C GLU A 307 -27.28 36.52 41.01
N ALA A 308 -26.59 36.02 39.97
CA ALA A 308 -25.14 36.04 39.88
C ALA A 308 -24.61 37.48 39.79
N GLU A 309 -25.23 38.32 38.97
CA GLU A 309 -24.81 39.72 38.78
C GLU A 309 -25.04 40.56 40.05
N ALA A 310 -26.20 40.41 40.69
CA ALA A 310 -26.50 41.07 41.96
C ALA A 310 -25.51 40.65 43.08
N ALA A 311 -25.21 39.36 43.17
CA ALA A 311 -24.23 38.84 44.14
C ALA A 311 -22.79 39.29 43.83
N GLN A 312 -22.41 39.37 42.56
CA GLN A 312 -21.09 39.88 42.15
C GLN A 312 -20.90 41.34 42.55
N SER A 313 -21.91 42.17 42.37
CA SER A 313 -21.88 43.58 42.76
C SER A 313 -21.66 43.74 44.28
N ALA A 314 -22.45 43.02 45.08
CA ALA A 314 -22.32 43.04 46.54
C ALA A 314 -20.99 42.47 47.04
N ILE A 315 -20.50 41.37 46.44
CA ILE A 315 -19.20 40.77 46.79
C ILE A 315 -18.06 41.74 46.46
N ARG A 316 -18.12 42.43 45.31
CA ARG A 316 -17.11 43.42 44.93
C ARG A 316 -17.02 44.54 45.96
N GLU A 317 -18.15 45.15 46.31
CA GLU A 317 -18.18 46.24 47.30
C GLU A 317 -17.59 45.81 48.65
N HIS A 318 -17.95 44.60 49.12
CA HIS A 318 -17.44 44.06 50.36
C HIS A 318 -15.93 43.77 50.32
N LEU A 319 -15.43 43.20 49.22
CA LEU A 319 -14.00 42.93 49.04
C LEU A 319 -13.17 44.22 48.94
N GLU A 320 -13.70 45.26 48.28
CA GLU A 320 -13.06 46.58 48.23
C GLU A 320 -12.99 47.24 49.61
N GLY A 321 -14.04 47.08 50.43
CA GLY A 321 -14.04 47.52 51.83
C GLY A 321 -12.99 46.80 52.69
N LEU A 322 -12.91 45.48 52.59
CA LEU A 322 -11.89 44.68 53.28
C LEU A 322 -10.46 45.02 52.84
N ALA A 323 -10.26 45.30 51.54
CA ALA A 323 -8.97 45.72 51.02
C ALA A 323 -8.54 47.10 51.55
N LYS A 324 -9.48 48.04 51.71
CA LYS A 324 -9.20 49.36 52.31
C LYS A 324 -8.81 49.24 53.79
N ALA A 325 -9.58 48.49 54.58
CA ALA A 325 -9.29 48.26 56.00
C ALA A 325 -7.92 47.59 56.21
N ALA A 326 -7.61 46.56 55.41
CA ALA A 326 -6.30 45.90 55.46
C ALA A 326 -5.13 46.83 55.06
N SER A 327 -5.38 47.86 54.26
CA SER A 327 -4.37 48.85 53.88
C SER A 327 -4.13 49.94 54.94
N GLU A 328 -5.12 50.19 55.81
CA GLU A 328 -5.04 51.12 56.94
C GLU A 328 -4.33 50.47 58.14
N ASP A 329 -4.62 49.20 58.42
CA ASP A 329 -3.91 48.41 59.45
C ASP A 329 -2.43 48.16 59.12
N ALA A 330 -2.05 48.16 57.84
CA ALA A 330 -0.64 48.02 57.41
C ALA A 330 0.16 49.33 57.46
N LYS A 331 -0.48 50.47 57.74
CA LYS A 331 0.13 51.80 57.84
C LYS A 331 0.21 52.35 59.28
N SER A 332 -0.38 51.66 60.26
CA SER A 332 -0.13 51.88 61.70
C SER A 332 1.01 50.99 62.19
#